data_AF-C4L037-F1
#
_entry.id   AF-C4L037-F1
#
_cell.length_a   1.000
_cell.length_b   1.000
_cell.length_c   1.000
_cell.angle_alpha   90.00
_cell.angle_beta   90.00
_cell.angle_gamma   90.00
#
_symmetry.space_group_name_H-M   'P 1'
#
loop_
_entity.id
_entity.type
_entity.pdbx_description
1 polymer ?
#
loop_
_entity_poly.entity_id
_entity_poly.type
_entity_poly.pdbx_seq_one_letter_code
_entity_poly.pdbx_strand_id
1 'polypeptide(L)'
;MYNCVSCNKQLTEHEIIHTDELGHFGDPIKQYCDSCFIEGAKIGFHKLEIGCCTACQQPLVLQFDKEETASLAREDKTVHYICPQLLEAYQQQNEELIEQLEDVHDQFIFYVIQPDATLPDFG
;
A
#
# COMPACT_ATOMS: atom_id res chain seq x y z
N MET A 1 22.10 -12.33 3.18
CA MET A 1 22.26 -11.07 2.41
C MET A 1 21.18 -11.06 1.36
N TYR A 2 20.34 -10.03 1.39
CA TYR A 2 19.25 -9.86 0.44
C TYR A 2 19.61 -8.73 -0.52
N ASN A 3 19.10 -8.79 -1.74
CA ASN A 3 19.31 -7.75 -2.74
C ASN A 3 17.96 -7.19 -3.17
N CYS A 4 17.82 -5.87 -3.15
CA CYS A 4 16.66 -5.22 -3.74
C CYS A 4 16.54 -5.61 -5.22
N VAL A 5 15.39 -6.14 -5.64
CA VAL A 5 15.19 -6.60 -7.02
C VAL A 5 15.26 -5.46 -8.05
N SER A 6 14.97 -4.23 -7.63
CA SER A 6 14.96 -3.06 -8.53
C SER A 6 16.33 -2.39 -8.66
N CYS A 7 17.05 -2.17 -7.55
CA CYS A 7 18.29 -1.40 -7.56
C CYS A 7 19.55 -2.21 -7.19
N ASN A 8 19.40 -3.51 -6.88
CA ASN A 8 20.47 -4.41 -6.44
C ASN A 8 21.23 -3.96 -5.18
N LYS A 9 20.69 -2.99 -4.41
CA LYS A 9 21.24 -2.60 -3.11
C LYS A 9 21.21 -3.81 -2.18
N GLN A 10 22.33 -4.08 -1.49
CA GLN A 10 22.38 -5.07 -0.43
C GLN A 10 21.60 -4.60 0.78
N LEU A 11 20.78 -5.49 1.34
CA LEU A 11 19.89 -5.23 2.46
C LEU A 11 20.14 -6.21 3.60
N THR A 12 19.98 -5.70 4.81
CA THR A 12 19.81 -6.50 6.01
C THR A 12 18.35 -6.95 6.17
N GLU A 13 18.11 -7.87 7.08
CA GLU A 13 16.76 -8.40 7.37
C GLU A 13 15.79 -7.34 7.91
N HIS A 14 16.29 -6.24 8.48
CA HIS A 14 15.45 -5.14 8.96
C HIS A 14 15.16 -4.08 7.90
N GLU A 15 15.88 -4.10 6.77
CA GLU A 15 15.75 -3.13 5.67
C GLU A 15 14.93 -3.68 4.49
N ILE A 16 14.48 -4.93 4.58
CA ILE A 16 13.80 -5.63 3.49
C ILE A 16 12.28 -5.55 3.64
N ILE A 17 11.63 -5.13 2.57
CA ILE A 17 10.19 -5.30 2.38
C ILE A 17 9.99 -6.49 1.45
N HIS A 18 9.25 -7.47 1.94
CA HIS A 18 8.80 -8.61 1.16
C HIS A 18 7.41 -8.31 0.63
N THR A 19 7.23 -8.47 -0.67
CA THR A 19 5.93 -8.24 -1.31
C THR A 19 5.73 -9.13 -2.52
N ASP A 20 4.50 -9.54 -2.76
CA ASP A 20 4.06 -10.14 -4.03
C ASP A 20 3.64 -9.07 -5.06
N GLU A 21 3.97 -7.81 -4.78
CA GLU A 21 3.58 -6.63 -5.54
C GLU A 21 2.06 -6.41 -5.57
N LEU A 22 1.40 -6.69 -4.43
CA LEU A 22 -0.05 -6.56 -4.26
C LEU A 22 -0.77 -7.46 -5.28
N GLY A 23 -0.20 -8.66 -5.45
CA GLY A 23 -0.59 -9.63 -6.46
C GLY A 23 -1.72 -10.52 -6.02
N HIS A 24 -1.71 -11.76 -6.49
CA HIS A 24 -2.60 -12.81 -5.99
C HIS A 24 -1.83 -13.74 -5.06
N PHE A 25 -2.57 -14.43 -4.19
CA PHE A 25 -1.99 -15.48 -3.36
C PHE A 25 -1.20 -16.49 -4.22
N GLY A 26 0.04 -16.77 -3.79
CA GLY A 26 0.96 -17.67 -4.49
C GLY A 26 1.86 -16.98 -5.52
N ASP A 27 1.70 -15.68 -5.75
CA ASP A 27 2.62 -14.91 -6.59
C ASP A 27 4.05 -14.89 -6.01
N PRO A 28 5.09 -14.77 -6.87
CA PRO A 28 6.47 -14.76 -6.41
C PRO A 28 6.77 -13.59 -5.47
N ILE A 29 7.23 -13.91 -4.26
CA ILE A 29 7.65 -12.90 -3.29
C ILE A 29 8.96 -12.25 -3.73
N LYS A 30 8.93 -10.94 -3.87
CA LYS A 30 10.07 -10.09 -4.22
C LYS A 30 10.56 -9.30 -3.02
N GLN A 31 11.78 -8.80 -3.14
CA GLN A 31 12.54 -8.16 -2.07
C GLN A 31 12.87 -6.75 -2.51
N TYR A 32 12.42 -5.76 -1.75
CA TYR A 32 12.63 -4.35 -2.05
C TYR A 32 13.26 -3.64 -0.86
N CYS A 33 14.07 -2.62 -1.16
CA CYS A 33 14.36 -1.58 -0.18
C CYS A 33 13.20 -0.60 -0.11
N ASP A 34 13.11 0.17 0.97
CA ASP A 34 12.05 1.16 1.20
C ASP A 34 11.81 2.06 -0.02
N SER A 35 12.87 2.66 -0.57
CA SER A 35 12.73 3.60 -1.69
C SER A 35 12.13 2.94 -2.94
N CYS A 36 12.60 1.75 -3.31
CA CYS A 36 12.09 1.06 -4.49
C CYS A 36 10.68 0.50 -4.27
N PHE A 37 10.37 0.05 -3.05
CA PHE A 37 9.03 -0.36 -2.68
C PHE A 37 8.04 0.80 -2.80
N ILE A 38 8.37 1.96 -2.24
CA ILE A 38 7.50 3.15 -2.27
C ILE A 38 7.24 3.63 -3.70
N GLU A 39 8.26 3.65 -4.56
CA GLU A 39 8.03 4.03 -5.97
C GLU A 39 7.13 3.02 -6.70
N GLY A 40 7.22 1.72 -6.39
CA GLY A 40 6.27 0.71 -6.88
C GLY A 40 4.86 0.90 -6.30
N ALA A 41 4.75 1.13 -4.99
CA ALA A 41 3.47 1.29 -4.29
C ALA A 41 2.70 2.52 -4.76
N LYS A 42 3.37 3.64 -5.06
CA LYS A 42 2.74 4.86 -5.61
C LYS A 42 1.96 4.64 -6.90
N ILE A 43 2.39 3.69 -7.71
CA ILE A 43 1.75 3.33 -8.97
C ILE A 43 0.98 2.01 -8.85
N GLY A 44 0.71 1.57 -7.61
CA GLY A 44 0.01 0.32 -7.30
C GLY A 44 0.67 -0.92 -7.88
N PHE A 45 1.98 -0.90 -8.09
CA PHE A 45 2.72 -1.92 -8.85
C PHE A 45 2.08 -2.26 -10.21
N HIS A 46 1.42 -1.28 -10.83
CA HIS A 46 0.64 -1.43 -12.06
C HIS A 46 -0.53 -2.42 -11.99
N LYS A 47 -1.04 -2.71 -10.79
CA LYS A 47 -2.24 -3.52 -10.59
C LYS A 47 -3.48 -2.70 -10.93
N LEU A 48 -4.36 -3.27 -11.75
CA LEU A 48 -5.61 -2.64 -12.16
C LEU A 48 -6.58 -2.42 -10.98
N GLU A 49 -6.43 -3.22 -9.92
CA GLU A 49 -7.25 -3.15 -8.70
C GLU A 49 -6.97 -1.87 -7.91
N ILE A 50 -5.74 -1.35 -7.98
CA ILE A 50 -5.35 -0.06 -7.41
C ILE A 50 -5.62 0.98 -8.50
N GLY A 51 -6.91 1.22 -8.71
CA GLY A 51 -7.42 2.07 -9.77
C GLY A 51 -7.74 3.48 -9.29
N CYS A 52 -8.91 3.95 -9.72
CA CYS A 52 -9.45 5.24 -9.35
C CYS A 52 -10.54 5.10 -8.29
N CYS A 53 -10.69 6.13 -7.47
CA CYS A 53 -11.84 6.29 -6.59
C CYS A 53 -13.14 6.23 -7.41
N THR A 54 -14.08 5.40 -6.98
CA THR A 54 -15.37 5.16 -7.64
C THR A 54 -16.22 6.43 -7.70
N ALA A 55 -16.14 7.29 -6.68
CA ALA A 55 -16.90 8.53 -6.61
C ALA A 55 -16.37 9.66 -7.51
N CYS A 56 -15.07 9.97 -7.44
CA CYS A 56 -14.49 11.12 -8.14
C CYS A 56 -13.62 10.78 -9.35
N GLN A 57 -13.37 9.48 -9.61
CA GLN A 57 -12.56 8.97 -10.72
C GLN A 57 -11.10 9.41 -10.69
N GLN A 58 -10.63 9.98 -9.58
CA GLN A 58 -9.22 10.31 -9.38
C GLN A 58 -8.43 9.07 -8.95
N PRO A 59 -7.17 8.91 -9.38
CA PRO A 59 -6.33 7.80 -8.95
C PRO A 59 -6.15 7.81 -7.44
N LEU A 60 -6.22 6.65 -6.83
CA LEU A 60 -5.92 6.49 -5.41
C LEU A 60 -4.44 6.81 -5.15
N VAL A 61 -4.18 7.38 -3.98
CA VAL A 61 -2.83 7.74 -3.54
C VAL A 61 -2.50 7.03 -2.23
N LEU A 62 -1.22 6.95 -1.89
CA LEU A 62 -0.81 6.46 -0.56
C LEU A 62 -1.37 7.40 0.51
N GLN A 63 -1.96 6.81 1.54
CA GLN A 63 -2.54 7.56 2.65
C GLN A 63 -1.46 8.22 3.51
N PHE A 64 -0.35 7.52 3.72
CA PHE A 64 0.72 7.93 4.60
C PHE A 64 1.95 8.39 3.82
N ASP A 65 2.89 9.05 4.51
CA ASP A 65 4.15 9.42 3.90
C ASP A 65 5.04 8.19 3.63
N LYS A 66 6.23 8.44 3.06
CA LYS A 66 7.14 7.37 2.64
C LYS A 66 7.68 6.56 3.80
N GLU A 67 7.97 7.20 4.93
CA GLU A 67 8.56 6.56 6.10
C GLU A 67 7.52 5.68 6.80
N GLU A 68 6.31 6.23 7.00
CA GLU A 68 5.20 5.51 7.63
C GLU A 68 4.71 4.36 6.74
N THR A 69 4.55 4.58 5.43
CA THR A 69 4.18 3.50 4.49
C THR A 69 5.21 2.35 4.51
N ALA A 70 6.51 2.66 4.57
CA ALA A 70 7.56 1.64 4.63
C ALA A 70 7.62 0.91 5.97
N SER A 71 7.27 1.58 7.08
CA SER A 71 7.14 0.95 8.40
C SER A 71 5.94 -0.01 8.42
N LEU A 72 4.76 0.45 8.00
CA LEU A 72 3.55 -0.38 7.90
C LEU A 72 3.76 -1.62 6.99
N ALA A 73 4.45 -1.45 5.86
CA ALA A 73 4.76 -2.56 4.96
C ALA A 73 5.67 -3.62 5.61
N ARG A 74 6.59 -3.20 6.50
CA ARG A 74 7.52 -4.12 7.20
C ARG A 74 6.91 -4.75 8.43
N GLU A 75 6.18 -3.98 9.22
CA GLU A 75 5.70 -4.37 10.54
C GLU A 75 4.32 -5.01 10.42
N ASP A 76 3.37 -4.27 9.84
CA ASP A 76 1.96 -4.66 9.74
C ASP A 76 1.62 -5.38 8.43
N LYS A 77 2.58 -5.47 7.51
CA LYS A 77 2.43 -6.12 6.20
C LYS A 77 1.28 -5.52 5.37
N THR A 78 1.06 -4.22 5.49
CA THR A 78 -0.02 -3.53 4.74
C THR A 78 0.44 -2.27 4.02
N VAL A 79 -0.34 -1.88 3.00
CA VAL A 79 -0.24 -0.61 2.27
C VAL A 79 -1.62 0.01 2.20
N HIS A 80 -1.69 1.30 2.50
CA HIS A 80 -2.95 2.02 2.65
C HIS A 80 -3.10 3.03 1.52
N TYR A 81 -4.20 2.90 0.77
CA TYR A 81 -4.58 3.76 -0.32
C TYR A 81 -5.84 4.53 0.03
N ILE A 82 -5.91 5.77 -0.43
CA ILE A 82 -7.02 6.67 -0.13
C ILE A 82 -7.31 7.55 -1.33
N CYS A 83 -8.58 7.96 -1.45
CA CYS A 83 -8.95 9.01 -2.38
C CYS A 83 -8.26 10.34 -2.01
N PRO A 84 -7.67 11.08 -2.98
CA PRO A 84 -6.97 12.33 -2.70
C PRO A 84 -7.85 13.42 -2.05
N GLN A 85 -9.14 13.49 -2.37
CA GLN A 85 -10.05 14.47 -1.73
C GLN A 85 -10.28 14.17 -0.24
N LEU A 86 -10.41 12.89 0.11
CA LEU A 86 -10.56 12.47 1.50
C LEU A 86 -9.26 12.67 2.27
N LEU A 87 -8.11 12.38 1.64
CA LEU A 87 -6.79 12.67 2.21
C LEU A 87 -6.61 14.17 2.50
N GLU A 88 -7.00 15.03 1.56
CA GLU A 88 -6.93 16.48 1.75
C GLU A 88 -7.83 16.93 2.91
N ALA A 89 -9.04 16.38 3.04
CA ALA A 89 -9.93 16.66 4.16
C ALA A 89 -9.31 16.27 5.51
N TYR A 90 -8.67 15.09 5.60
CA TYR A 90 -7.92 14.67 6.79
C TYR A 90 -6.75 15.61 7.11
N GLN A 91 -5.98 16.04 6.10
CA GLN A 91 -4.86 16.97 6.29
C GLN A 91 -5.32 18.35 6.78
N GLN A 92 -6.50 18.78 6.35
CA GLN A 92 -7.12 20.04 6.79
C GLN A 92 -7.86 19.91 8.13
N GLN A 93 -7.99 18.70 8.68
CA GLN A 93 -8.78 18.40 9.90
C GLN A 93 -10.22 18.93 9.79
N ASN A 94 -10.81 18.84 8.59
CA ASN A 94 -12.16 19.33 8.34
C ASN A 94 -13.19 18.21 8.60
N GLU A 95 -13.65 18.10 9.84
CA GLU A 95 -14.55 17.02 10.29
C GLU A 95 -15.84 16.94 9.47
N GLU A 96 -16.48 18.07 9.16
CA GLU A 96 -17.71 18.09 8.34
C GLU A 96 -17.47 17.53 6.94
N LEU A 97 -16.30 17.81 6.34
CA LEU A 97 -15.97 17.30 5.01
C LEU A 97 -15.57 15.82 5.08
N ILE A 98 -14.91 15.38 6.14
CA ILE A 98 -14.57 13.97 6.36
C ILE A 98 -15.84 13.14 6.44
N GLU A 99 -16.82 13.52 7.28
CA GLU A 99 -18.10 12.79 7.41
C GLU A 99 -18.87 12.71 6.07
N GLN A 100 -18.76 13.73 5.23
CA GLN A 100 -19.42 13.74 3.91
C GLN A 100 -18.72 12.84 2.89
N LEU A 101 -17.40 12.70 2.98
CA LEU A 101 -16.58 12.00 2.00
C LEU A 101 -16.34 10.54 2.38
N GLU A 102 -16.26 10.19 3.66
CA GLU A 102 -15.82 8.85 4.12
C GLU A 102 -16.75 7.71 3.65
N ASP A 103 -18.05 7.95 3.57
CA ASP A 103 -19.05 6.96 3.12
C ASP A 103 -19.09 6.79 1.59
N VAL A 104 -18.48 7.74 0.85
CA VAL A 104 -18.63 7.86 -0.60
C VAL A 104 -17.31 7.64 -1.33
N HIS A 105 -16.21 8.09 -0.75
CA HIS A 105 -14.89 8.02 -1.35
C HIS A 105 -14.10 6.82 -0.84
N ASP A 106 -13.41 6.16 -1.77
CA ASP A 106 -12.76 4.91 -1.44
C ASP A 106 -11.50 5.08 -0.58
N GLN A 107 -11.33 4.13 0.33
CA GLN A 107 -10.10 3.85 1.07
C GLN A 107 -9.88 2.33 1.05
N PHE A 108 -8.66 1.90 0.74
CA PHE A 108 -8.32 0.50 0.63
C PHE A 108 -7.06 0.18 1.41
N ILE A 109 -7.05 -0.99 2.04
CA ILE A 109 -5.88 -1.56 2.69
C ILE A 109 -5.55 -2.85 1.96
N PHE A 110 -4.32 -2.95 1.46
CA PHE A 110 -3.83 -4.16 0.82
C PHE A 110 -2.75 -4.79 1.67
N TYR A 111 -2.74 -6.11 1.77
CA TYR A 111 -1.58 -6.81 2.28
C TYR A 111 -0.42 -6.71 1.29
N VAL A 112 0.81 -6.53 1.80
CA VAL A 112 2.02 -6.55 0.95
C VAL A 112 2.27 -7.93 0.36
N ILE A 113 1.75 -8.98 1.00
CA ILE A 113 1.71 -10.36 0.51
C ILE A 113 0.29 -10.87 0.76
N GLN A 114 -0.42 -11.30 -0.28
CA GLN A 114 -1.79 -11.75 -0.14
C GLN A 114 -1.87 -13.01 0.74
N PRO A 115 -2.81 -13.04 1.70
CA PRO A 115 -3.03 -14.21 2.54
C PRO A 115 -3.62 -15.37 1.72
N ASP A 116 -3.44 -16.58 2.23
CA ASP A 116 -4.11 -17.77 1.68
C ASP A 116 -5.59 -17.72 2.05
N ALA A 117 -6.47 -17.50 1.08
CA ALA A 117 -7.91 -17.47 1.28
C ALA A 117 -8.50 -18.82 1.77
N THR A 118 -7.73 -19.91 1.72
CA THR A 118 -8.15 -21.23 2.20
C THR A 118 -7.79 -21.47 3.67
N LEU A 119 -6.93 -20.63 4.25
CA LEU A 119 -6.60 -20.68 5.66
C LEU A 119 -7.43 -19.63 6.41
N PRO A 120 -7.99 -19.96 7.59
CA PRO A 120 -8.65 -18.95 8.40
C PRO A 120 -7.64 -17.86 8.79
N ASP A 121 -8.05 -16.59 8.71
CA ASP A 121 -7.26 -15.41 9.13
C ASP A 121 -6.79 -15.49 10.60
N PHE A 122 -7.39 -16.40 11.38
CA PHE A 122 -7.01 -16.72 12.74
C PHE A 122 -6.76 -18.24 12.83
N GLY A 123 -5.51 -18.61 13.09
CA GLY A 123 -5.16 -19.97 13.52
C GLY A 123 -5.73 -20.31 14.88
#